data_AF-A0ABC8J5G7-F1
#
_entry.id   AF-A0ABC8J5G7-F1
#
_cell.length_a   1.000
_cell.length_b   1.000
_cell.length_c   1.000
_cell.angle_alpha   90.00
_cell.angle_beta   90.00
_cell.angle_gamma   90.00
#
_symmetry.space_group_name_H-M   'P 1'
#
loop_
_entity.id
_entity.type
_entity.pdbx_description
1 polymer ?
#
loop_
_entity_poly.entity_id
_entity_poly.type
_entity_poly.pdbx_seq_one_letter_code
_entity_poly.pdbx_strand_id
1 'polypeptide(L)'
;MATRNRTTVYRKHRDACKSARAPLSDSFGGPVIEMVSGSFTQSNHSSYAPLSTNDPGTSSSNDAFTIGLPPAWVDDSEEITFNIQKVRDKMGELAKAHSKALMPTFGDNRGDHRVVEMLTHEITDLLRKSEKRLHNLSTREGPSEESNLRKNVQRSLATDLQSLSMELRRKQSTYLKRLQQQKEVLYQFFHAS
;
A
#
# COMPACT_ATOMS: atom_id res chain seq x y z
N MET A 1 6.63 -10.09 28.00
CA MET A 1 5.24 -9.59 28.13
C MET A 1 4.31 -10.60 27.47
N ALA A 2 3.28 -11.09 28.17
CA ALA A 2 2.29 -12.02 27.62
C ALA A 2 1.07 -11.24 27.10
N THR A 3 0.53 -11.60 25.94
CA THR A 3 -0.69 -11.01 25.36
C THR A 3 -1.82 -12.05 25.28
N ARG A 4 -3.08 -11.62 25.42
CA ARG A 4 -4.28 -12.48 25.31
C ARG A 4 -5.24 -11.93 24.27
N ASN A 5 -5.63 -12.75 23.29
CA ASN A 5 -6.62 -12.39 22.27
C ASN A 5 -8.05 -12.45 22.84
N ARG A 6 -8.81 -11.35 22.76
CA ARG A 6 -10.22 -11.25 23.24
C ARG A 6 -11.25 -11.06 22.12
N THR A 7 -10.85 -11.23 20.86
CA THR A 7 -11.69 -10.94 19.68
C THR A 7 -12.94 -11.81 19.62
N THR A 8 -12.89 -13.05 20.13
CA THR A 8 -14.03 -13.97 20.19
C THR A 8 -15.09 -13.49 21.18
N VAL A 9 -14.68 -13.12 22.39
CA VAL A 9 -15.57 -12.60 23.44
C VAL A 9 -16.23 -11.30 22.98
N TYR A 10 -15.47 -10.38 22.40
CA TYR A 10 -16.00 -9.14 21.85
C TYR A 10 -17.06 -9.37 20.78
N ARG A 11 -16.79 -10.26 19.80
CA ARG A 11 -17.76 -10.60 18.74
C ARG A 11 -19.07 -11.12 19.31
N LYS A 12 -19.01 -12.04 20.27
CA LYS A 12 -20.21 -12.59 20.93
C LYS A 12 -21.07 -11.50 21.57
N HIS A 13 -20.46 -10.55 22.28
CA HIS A 13 -21.20 -9.42 22.86
C HIS A 13 -21.78 -8.48 21.80
N ARG A 14 -20.99 -8.13 20.77
CA ARG A 14 -21.44 -7.29 19.66
C ARG A 14 -22.65 -7.89 18.94
N ASP A 15 -22.61 -9.18 18.64
CA ASP A 15 -23.65 -9.88 17.88
C ASP A 15 -24.93 -10.04 18.72
N ALA A 16 -24.80 -10.26 20.04
CA ALA A 16 -25.93 -10.25 20.98
C ALA A 16 -26.65 -8.88 21.01
N CYS A 17 -25.91 -7.77 21.08
CA CYS A 17 -26.49 -6.42 21.06
C CYS A 17 -27.14 -6.07 19.71
N LYS A 18 -26.62 -6.58 18.60
CA LYS A 18 -27.22 -6.40 17.26
C LYS A 18 -28.51 -7.19 17.11
N SER A 19 -28.55 -8.43 17.61
CA SER A 19 -29.77 -9.26 17.58
C SER A 19 -30.91 -8.68 18.43
N ALA A 20 -30.59 -7.91 19.48
CA ALA A 20 -31.59 -7.23 20.32
C ALA A 20 -32.18 -5.96 19.67
N ARG A 21 -31.57 -5.46 18.59
CA ARG A 21 -32.03 -4.30 17.83
C ARG A 21 -32.71 -4.76 16.53
N ALA A 22 -33.71 -5.63 16.65
CA ALA A 22 -34.64 -5.87 15.56
C ALA A 22 -35.49 -4.60 15.33
N PRO A 23 -35.91 -4.28 14.09
CA PRO A 23 -36.75 -3.13 13.83
C PRO A 23 -38.03 -3.28 14.64
N LEU A 24 -38.40 -2.22 15.37
CA LEU A 24 -39.73 -2.10 15.94
C LEU A 24 -40.70 -2.24 14.78
N SER A 25 -41.34 -3.39 14.69
CA SER A 25 -42.46 -3.61 13.78
C SER A 25 -43.50 -2.59 14.15
N ASP A 26 -43.79 -1.68 13.22
CA ASP A 26 -44.84 -0.69 13.36
C ASP A 26 -46.15 -1.46 13.59
N SER A 27 -46.64 -1.43 14.83
CA SER A 27 -47.90 -2.04 15.24
C SER A 27 -48.54 -1.11 16.25
N PHE A 28 -49.25 -0.15 15.67
CA PHE A 28 -50.33 0.59 16.30
C PHE A 28 -51.21 -0.37 17.12
N GLY A 29 -51.12 -0.33 18.46
CA GLY A 29 -52.03 -1.14 19.29
C GLY A 29 -51.64 -1.48 20.74
N GLY A 30 -51.29 -0.49 21.59
CA GLY A 30 -51.47 -0.52 23.06
C GLY A 30 -50.52 -1.38 23.93
N PRO A 31 -50.66 -1.37 25.28
CA PRO A 31 -51.37 -0.44 26.15
C PRO A 31 -50.43 0.54 26.90
N VAL A 32 -51.01 1.63 27.37
CA VAL A 32 -50.38 2.72 28.13
C VAL A 32 -49.74 2.20 29.42
N ILE A 33 -48.42 2.33 29.57
CA ILE A 33 -47.75 2.14 30.84
C ILE A 33 -47.94 3.44 31.64
N GLU A 34 -48.75 3.33 32.68
CA GLU A 34 -49.04 4.35 33.68
C GLU A 34 -47.74 4.75 34.40
N MET A 35 -47.32 5.99 34.19
CA MET A 35 -46.16 6.58 34.86
C MET A 35 -46.62 7.12 36.22
N VAL A 36 -46.45 6.34 37.28
CA VAL A 36 -46.63 6.84 38.65
C VAL A 36 -45.54 7.87 38.94
N SER A 37 -45.97 9.12 39.15
CA SER A 37 -45.11 10.22 39.58
C SER A 37 -44.57 9.97 40.99
N GLY A 38 -43.31 9.57 41.09
CA GLY A 38 -42.51 9.73 42.30
C GLY A 38 -41.80 11.09 42.26
N SER A 39 -42.25 12.03 43.09
CA SER A 39 -41.61 13.34 43.23
C SER A 39 -40.29 13.28 44.01
N PHE A 40 -39.24 13.80 43.37
CA PHE A 40 -38.27 14.78 43.87
C PHE A 40 -37.30 14.39 45.01
N THR A 41 -36.05 14.13 44.63
CA THR A 41 -34.89 14.83 45.22
C THR A 41 -33.91 15.22 44.12
N GLN A 42 -33.70 16.52 43.96
CA GLN A 42 -32.65 17.15 43.16
C GLN A 42 -31.26 16.57 43.47
N SER A 43 -30.45 16.33 42.42
CA SER A 43 -29.05 16.77 42.39
C SER A 43 -28.44 16.62 40.99
N ASN A 44 -27.84 17.71 40.50
CA ASN A 44 -26.82 17.79 39.45
C ASN A 44 -27.23 17.57 37.98
N HIS A 45 -27.55 18.70 37.35
CA HIS A 45 -27.00 19.15 36.05
C HIS A 45 -26.18 18.09 35.28
N SER A 46 -26.82 17.38 34.36
CA SER A 46 -26.14 16.70 33.26
C SER A 46 -26.76 17.20 31.97
N SER A 47 -26.05 18.15 31.36
CA SER A 47 -26.39 18.78 30.09
C SER A 47 -26.43 17.73 28.98
N TYR A 48 -27.60 17.18 28.70
CA TYR A 48 -27.87 16.51 27.44
C TYR A 48 -28.84 17.38 26.64
N ALA A 49 -28.32 18.00 25.59
CA ALA A 49 -29.13 18.69 24.60
C ALA A 49 -29.92 17.63 23.81
N PRO A 50 -31.27 17.70 23.79
CA PRO A 50 -32.04 16.83 22.91
C PRO A 50 -31.70 17.19 21.46
N LEU A 51 -31.24 16.20 20.68
CA LEU A 51 -31.10 16.35 19.23
C LEU A 51 -32.49 16.56 18.64
N SER A 52 -32.84 17.83 18.43
CA SER A 52 -33.99 18.25 17.65
C SER A 52 -33.73 17.84 16.20
N THR A 53 -34.53 16.90 15.71
CA THR A 53 -34.65 16.58 14.28
C THR A 53 -35.42 17.73 13.63
N ASN A 54 -34.70 18.79 13.29
CA ASN A 54 -35.16 19.80 12.37
C ASN A 54 -34.16 19.82 11.22
N ASP A 55 -34.55 19.15 10.15
CA ASP A 55 -33.93 19.25 8.83
C ASP A 55 -34.45 20.54 8.18
N PRO A 56 -33.57 21.51 7.88
CA PRO A 56 -33.82 22.32 6.70
C PRO A 56 -32.57 22.39 5.83
N GLY A 57 -32.77 22.07 4.55
CA GLY A 57 -32.01 22.70 3.49
C GLY A 57 -30.81 21.92 3.00
N THR A 58 -31.07 21.07 2.01
CA THR A 58 -30.17 20.77 0.90
C THR A 58 -29.40 22.02 0.47
N SER A 59 -28.14 22.15 0.86
CA SER A 59 -27.15 23.00 0.20
C SER A 59 -25.73 22.60 0.58
N SER A 60 -25.06 21.94 -0.37
CA SER A 60 -23.62 21.94 -0.58
C SER A 60 -22.73 21.42 0.56
N SER A 61 -22.66 20.10 0.72
CA SER A 61 -21.45 19.47 1.25
C SER A 61 -21.10 18.25 0.39
N ASN A 62 -19.95 18.31 -0.27
CA ASN A 62 -19.32 17.19 -0.98
C ASN A 62 -18.87 16.06 -0.02
N ASP A 63 -19.44 15.98 1.17
CA ASP A 63 -18.94 15.20 2.31
C ASP A 63 -19.75 13.90 2.53
N ALA A 64 -20.89 13.76 1.85
CA ALA A 64 -21.78 12.61 2.02
C ALA A 64 -21.46 11.40 1.10
N PHE A 65 -20.50 11.51 0.16
CA PHE A 65 -20.22 10.46 -0.84
C PHE A 65 -18.85 9.74 -0.71
N THR A 66 -18.03 10.06 0.29
CA THR A 66 -16.67 9.50 0.43
C THR A 66 -16.49 8.47 1.57
N ILE A 67 -17.54 8.14 2.33
CA ILE A 67 -17.45 7.24 3.51
C ILE A 67 -17.12 5.77 3.15
N GLY A 68 -16.98 5.42 1.87
CA GLY A 68 -16.71 4.04 1.43
C GLY A 68 -15.60 3.85 0.39
N LEU A 69 -15.06 4.91 -0.21
CA LEU A 69 -14.01 4.80 -1.21
C LEU A 69 -12.65 5.10 -0.57
N PRO A 70 -11.62 4.27 -0.82
CA PRO A 70 -10.30 4.58 -0.33
C PRO A 70 -9.84 5.94 -0.91
N PRO A 71 -9.07 6.72 -0.15
CA PRO A 71 -8.51 7.97 -0.62
C PRO A 71 -7.76 7.76 -1.94
N ALA A 72 -7.92 8.65 -2.93
CA ALA A 72 -7.30 8.47 -4.24
C ALA A 72 -5.75 8.43 -4.25
N TRP A 73 -5.06 8.73 -3.14
CA TRP A 73 -3.61 8.52 -3.03
C TRP A 73 -3.27 7.02 -2.83
N VAL A 74 -4.23 6.24 -2.33
CA VAL A 74 -4.10 4.79 -2.13
C VAL A 74 -3.88 4.11 -3.48
N ASP A 75 -4.63 4.48 -4.52
CA ASP A 75 -4.46 3.93 -5.88
C ASP A 75 -3.02 4.11 -6.41
N ASP A 76 -2.44 5.30 -6.24
CA ASP A 76 -1.06 5.58 -6.62
C ASP A 76 -0.06 4.75 -5.78
N SER A 77 -0.33 4.56 -4.48
CA SER A 77 0.52 3.75 -3.61
C SER A 77 0.45 2.25 -3.97
N GLU A 78 -0.72 1.76 -4.37
CA GLU A 78 -0.93 0.38 -4.80
C GLU A 78 -0.22 0.12 -6.13
N GLU A 79 -0.33 1.04 -7.10
CA GLU A 79 0.38 0.94 -8.37
C GLU A 79 1.90 1.01 -8.19
N ILE A 80 2.42 1.84 -7.28
CA ILE A 80 3.86 1.84 -6.94
C ILE A 80 4.25 0.48 -6.34
N THR A 81 3.44 -0.05 -5.42
CA THR A 81 3.69 -1.36 -4.79
C THR A 81 3.68 -2.50 -5.82
N PHE A 82 2.76 -2.45 -6.77
CA PHE A 82 2.72 -3.39 -7.91
C PHE A 82 3.98 -3.29 -8.77
N ASN A 83 4.41 -2.07 -9.11
CA ASN A 83 5.63 -1.85 -9.88
C ASN A 83 6.88 -2.32 -9.11
N ILE A 84 6.95 -2.12 -7.79
CA ILE A 84 8.01 -2.65 -6.91
C ILE A 84 8.09 -4.18 -7.02
N GLN A 85 6.95 -4.87 -6.95
CA GLN A 85 6.92 -6.33 -7.07
C GLN A 85 7.39 -6.77 -8.45
N LYS A 86 6.89 -6.13 -9.51
CA LYS A 86 7.30 -6.40 -10.90
C LYS A 86 8.80 -6.17 -11.12
N VAL A 87 9.38 -5.15 -10.48
CA VAL A 87 10.83 -4.90 -10.51
C VAL A 87 11.58 -6.04 -9.82
N ARG A 88 11.11 -6.53 -8.66
CA ARG A 88 11.72 -7.67 -7.96
C ARG A 88 11.73 -8.93 -8.82
N ASP A 89 10.62 -9.24 -9.49
CA ASP A 89 10.50 -10.41 -10.36
C ASP A 89 11.48 -10.32 -11.55
N LYS A 90 11.50 -9.16 -12.22
CA LYS A 90 12.45 -8.88 -13.31
C LYS A 90 13.90 -8.88 -12.85
N MET A 91 14.19 -8.46 -11.62
CA MET A 91 15.54 -8.55 -11.04
C MET A 91 16.00 -10.01 -10.92
N GLY A 92 15.07 -10.92 -10.64
CA GLY A 92 15.30 -12.36 -10.64
C GLY A 92 15.58 -12.91 -12.03
N GLU A 93 14.82 -12.48 -13.04
CA GLU A 93 15.05 -12.83 -14.45
C GLU A 93 16.40 -12.29 -14.95
N LEU A 94 16.73 -11.04 -14.62
CA LEU A 94 18.00 -10.41 -14.95
C LEU A 94 19.18 -11.19 -14.37
N ALA A 95 19.07 -11.67 -13.12
CA ALA A 95 20.12 -12.50 -12.51
C ALA A 95 20.34 -13.82 -13.27
N LYS A 96 19.26 -14.47 -13.76
CA LYS A 96 19.36 -15.66 -14.60
C LYS A 96 20.01 -15.34 -15.95
N ALA A 97 19.64 -14.22 -16.56
CA ALA A 97 20.23 -13.76 -17.81
C ALA A 97 21.72 -13.42 -17.64
N HIS A 98 22.13 -12.79 -16.53
CA HIS A 98 23.54 -12.56 -16.18
C HIS A 98 24.33 -13.87 -16.10
N SER A 99 23.80 -14.86 -15.38
CA SER A 99 24.44 -16.18 -15.28
C SER A 99 24.59 -16.86 -16.64
N LYS A 100 23.55 -16.78 -17.48
CA LYS A 100 23.56 -17.37 -18.83
C LYS A 100 24.58 -16.67 -19.75
N ALA A 101 24.58 -15.34 -19.78
CA ALA A 101 25.48 -14.56 -20.61
C ALA A 101 26.97 -14.71 -20.21
N LEU A 102 27.23 -15.06 -18.96
CA LEU A 102 28.58 -15.36 -18.45
C LEU A 102 29.02 -16.82 -18.67
N MET A 103 28.18 -17.71 -19.19
CA MET A 103 28.60 -19.09 -19.45
C MET A 103 29.70 -19.12 -20.52
N PRO A 104 30.83 -19.83 -20.30
CA PRO A 104 31.83 -20.04 -21.33
C PRO A 104 31.29 -20.98 -22.41
N THR A 105 30.61 -20.41 -23.40
CA THR A 105 30.09 -21.15 -24.56
C THR A 105 30.87 -20.76 -25.81
N PHE A 106 31.16 -21.72 -26.68
CA PHE A 106 31.84 -21.52 -27.96
C PHE A 106 30.96 -20.83 -29.04
N GLY A 107 29.70 -20.51 -28.71
CA GLY A 107 28.73 -19.87 -29.60
C GLY A 107 28.56 -18.37 -29.35
N ASP A 108 27.73 -17.73 -30.18
CA ASP A 108 27.42 -16.31 -30.12
C ASP A 108 26.57 -15.93 -28.88
N ASN A 109 27.15 -15.19 -27.94
CA ASN A 109 26.46 -14.70 -26.73
C ASN A 109 25.71 -13.36 -26.94
N ARG A 110 25.66 -12.82 -28.17
CA ARG A 110 24.98 -11.54 -28.47
C ARG A 110 23.49 -11.57 -28.09
N GLY A 111 22.82 -12.71 -28.29
CA GLY A 111 21.41 -12.87 -27.94
C GLY A 111 21.17 -12.68 -26.43
N ASP A 112 22.00 -13.32 -25.60
CA ASP A 112 21.88 -13.23 -24.15
C ASP A 112 22.23 -11.83 -23.62
N HIS A 113 23.20 -11.14 -24.25
CA HIS A 113 23.51 -9.75 -23.93
C HIS A 113 22.34 -8.81 -24.22
N ARG A 114 21.65 -8.98 -25.36
CA ARG A 114 20.45 -8.21 -25.69
C ARG A 114 19.34 -8.41 -24.66
N VAL A 115 19.16 -9.63 -24.15
CA VAL A 115 18.18 -9.91 -23.09
C VAL A 115 18.55 -9.18 -21.79
N VAL A 116 19.84 -9.15 -21.43
CA VAL A 116 20.32 -8.38 -20.27
C VAL A 116 20.03 -6.88 -20.44
N GLU A 117 20.32 -6.30 -21.61
CA GLU A 117 20.06 -4.88 -21.90
C GLU A 117 18.55 -4.56 -21.82
N MET A 118 17.72 -5.38 -22.47
CA MET A 118 16.26 -5.22 -22.46
C MET A 118 15.69 -5.24 -21.04
N LEU A 119 16.03 -6.28 -20.25
CA LEU A 119 15.55 -6.38 -18.86
C LEU A 119 16.04 -5.20 -18.00
N THR A 120 17.26 -4.71 -18.25
CA THR A 120 17.82 -3.56 -17.52
C THR A 120 17.05 -2.28 -17.83
N HIS A 121 16.70 -2.06 -19.10
CA HIS A 121 15.87 -0.93 -19.52
C HIS A 121 14.47 -1.02 -18.92
N GLU A 122 13.81 -2.17 -19.02
CA GLU A 122 12.47 -2.36 -18.46
C GLU A 122 12.44 -2.11 -16.94
N ILE A 123 13.43 -2.60 -16.19
CA ILE A 123 13.53 -2.33 -14.75
C ILE A 123 13.72 -0.83 -14.49
N THR A 124 14.61 -0.18 -15.24
CA THR A 124 14.88 1.26 -15.07
C THR A 124 13.64 2.11 -15.35
N ASP A 125 12.87 1.74 -16.38
CA ASP A 125 11.64 2.44 -16.74
C ASP A 125 10.55 2.25 -15.68
N LEU A 126 10.42 1.05 -15.11
CA LEU A 126 9.49 0.80 -14.00
C LEU A 126 9.88 1.60 -12.74
N LEU A 127 11.17 1.68 -12.42
CA LEU A 127 11.67 2.50 -11.31
C LEU A 127 11.34 3.97 -11.53
N ARG A 128 11.65 4.53 -12.72
CA ARG A 128 11.35 5.93 -13.07
C ARG A 128 9.86 6.24 -13.06
N LYS A 129 9.02 5.33 -13.59
CA LYS A 129 7.55 5.48 -13.55
C LYS A 129 7.06 5.53 -12.09
N SER A 130 7.61 4.68 -11.24
CA SER A 130 7.26 4.61 -9.81
C SER A 130 7.71 5.87 -9.05
N GLU A 131 8.92 6.35 -9.32
CA GLU A 131 9.45 7.60 -8.76
C GLU A 131 8.59 8.81 -9.15
N LYS A 132 8.16 8.89 -10.41
CA LYS A 132 7.26 9.97 -10.88
C LYS A 132 5.92 9.94 -10.14
N ARG A 133 5.32 8.76 -9.94
CA ARG A 133 4.08 8.63 -9.16
C ARG A 133 4.30 8.95 -7.68
N LEU A 134 5.44 8.54 -7.11
CA LEU A 134 5.80 8.87 -5.74
C LEU A 134 5.98 10.39 -5.55
N HIS A 135 6.49 11.11 -6.54
CA HIS A 135 6.54 12.56 -6.52
C HIS A 135 5.15 13.18 -6.54
N ASN A 136 4.24 12.67 -7.38
CA ASN A 136 2.84 13.13 -7.41
C ASN A 136 2.13 12.93 -6.06
N LEU A 137 2.42 11.83 -5.35
CA LEU A 137 1.94 11.59 -3.99
C LEU A 137 2.39 12.66 -2.99
N SER A 138 3.59 13.23 -3.19
CA SER A 138 4.16 14.27 -2.34
C SER A 138 3.55 15.65 -2.59
N THR A 139 3.24 15.95 -3.86
CA THR A 139 2.71 17.25 -4.29
C THR A 139 1.21 17.36 -4.05
N ARG A 140 0.51 16.23 -3.87
CA ARG A 140 -0.94 16.21 -3.67
C ARG A 140 -1.31 16.68 -2.27
N GLU A 141 -1.86 17.89 -2.20
CA GLU A 141 -2.53 18.41 -1.00
C GLU A 141 -3.78 17.60 -0.67
N GLY A 142 -4.03 17.41 0.62
CA GLY A 142 -5.19 16.67 1.11
C GLY A 142 -5.45 16.99 2.58
N PRO A 143 -6.52 16.41 3.17
CA PRO A 143 -6.91 16.70 4.54
C PRO A 143 -5.74 16.52 5.53
N SER A 144 -5.62 17.44 6.48
CA SER A 144 -4.52 17.48 7.47
C SER A 144 -4.40 16.17 8.26
N GLU A 145 -5.54 15.57 8.60
CA GLU A 145 -5.64 14.31 9.38
C GLU A 145 -4.89 13.15 8.71
N GLU A 146 -4.88 13.10 7.38
CA GLU A 146 -4.26 12.02 6.62
C GLU A 146 -2.82 12.32 6.17
N SER A 147 -2.36 13.56 6.37
CA SER A 147 -1.02 14.01 5.96
C SER A 147 0.09 13.11 6.52
N ASN A 148 -0.04 12.70 7.78
CA ASN A 148 0.96 11.86 8.44
C ASN A 148 1.01 10.43 7.86
N LEU A 149 -0.15 9.82 7.62
CA LEU A 149 -0.24 8.48 7.02
C LEU A 149 0.40 8.47 5.63
N ARG A 150 0.02 9.44 4.79
CA ARG A 150 0.56 9.59 3.43
C ARG A 150 2.07 9.77 3.42
N LYS A 151 2.60 10.63 4.30
CA LYS A 151 4.05 10.84 4.45
C LYS A 151 4.78 9.57 4.91
N ASN A 152 4.17 8.77 5.77
CA ASN A 152 4.74 7.49 6.20
C ASN A 152 4.78 6.48 5.04
N VAL A 153 3.69 6.36 4.29
CA VAL A 153 3.63 5.50 3.08
C VAL A 153 4.64 5.97 2.04
N GLN A 154 4.68 7.27 1.75
CA GLN A 154 5.67 7.85 0.83
C GLN A 154 7.10 7.51 1.25
N ARG A 155 7.45 7.68 2.53
CA ARG A 155 8.79 7.33 3.04
C ARG A 155 9.11 5.84 2.90
N SER A 156 8.15 4.96 3.19
CA SER A 156 8.32 3.52 3.00
C SER A 156 8.58 3.18 1.54
N LEU A 157 7.73 3.67 0.63
CA LEU A 157 7.86 3.42 -0.81
C LEU A 157 9.16 4.01 -1.39
N ALA A 158 9.57 5.20 -0.93
CA ALA A 158 10.84 5.81 -1.31
C ALA A 158 12.03 4.93 -0.93
N THR A 159 11.99 4.38 0.29
CA THR A 159 13.05 3.51 0.81
C THR A 159 13.15 2.23 -0.01
N ASP A 160 12.01 1.63 -0.37
CA ASP A 160 11.98 0.43 -1.22
C ASP A 160 12.52 0.70 -2.63
N LEU A 161 12.10 1.79 -3.28
CA LEU A 161 12.59 2.18 -4.61
C LEU A 161 14.08 2.49 -4.60
N GLN A 162 14.57 3.16 -3.56
CA GLN A 162 15.99 3.44 -3.39
C GLN A 162 16.79 2.13 -3.22
N SER A 163 16.30 1.21 -2.39
CA SER A 163 16.92 -0.10 -2.18
C SER A 163 17.04 -0.88 -3.49
N LEU A 164 15.95 -0.98 -4.26
CA LEU A 164 15.93 -1.65 -5.57
C LEU A 164 16.86 -0.98 -6.59
N SER A 165 16.90 0.35 -6.63
CA SER A 165 17.80 1.11 -7.49
C SER A 165 19.27 0.82 -7.15
N MET A 166 19.61 0.76 -5.87
CA MET A 166 20.97 0.43 -5.43
C MET A 166 21.31 -1.04 -5.71
N GLU A 167 20.37 -1.96 -5.53
CA GLU A 167 20.54 -3.37 -5.87
C GLU A 167 20.82 -3.57 -7.36
N LEU A 168 20.03 -2.92 -8.23
CA LEU A 168 20.23 -2.95 -9.69
C LEU A 168 21.66 -2.52 -10.04
N ARG A 169 22.10 -1.35 -9.54
CA ARG A 169 23.44 -0.81 -9.81
C ARG A 169 24.54 -1.77 -9.36
N ARG A 170 24.39 -2.40 -8.20
CA ARG A 170 25.36 -3.39 -7.69
C ARG A 170 25.41 -4.63 -8.58
N LYS A 171 24.26 -5.22 -8.92
CA LYS A 171 24.19 -6.41 -9.78
C LYS A 171 24.79 -6.14 -11.15
N GLN A 172 24.45 -5.01 -11.77
CA GLN A 172 25.01 -4.59 -13.06
C GLN A 172 26.52 -4.36 -12.99
N SER A 173 27.01 -3.66 -11.96
CA SER A 173 28.45 -3.44 -11.80
C SER A 173 29.22 -4.77 -11.67
N THR A 174 28.70 -5.71 -10.88
CA THR A 174 29.32 -7.04 -10.74
C THR A 174 29.31 -7.82 -12.05
N TYR A 175 28.20 -7.78 -12.81
CA TYR A 175 28.09 -8.42 -14.11
C TYR A 175 29.14 -7.89 -15.09
N LEU A 176 29.23 -6.56 -15.26
CA LEU A 176 30.18 -5.93 -16.16
C LEU A 176 31.63 -6.22 -15.79
N LYS A 177 31.97 -6.23 -14.49
CA LYS A 177 33.31 -6.61 -14.01
C LYS A 177 33.67 -8.04 -14.40
N ARG A 178 32.74 -8.99 -14.23
CA ARG A 178 32.97 -10.39 -14.64
C ARG A 178 33.13 -10.53 -16.14
N LEU A 179 32.35 -9.79 -16.92
CA LEU A 179 32.48 -9.76 -18.37
C LEU A 179 33.87 -9.27 -18.81
N GLN A 180 34.37 -8.21 -18.17
CA GLN A 180 35.70 -7.68 -18.45
C GLN A 180 36.81 -8.68 -18.11
N GLN A 181 36.69 -9.37 -16.96
CA GLN A 181 37.63 -10.42 -16.57
C GLN A 181 37.67 -11.57 -17.58
N GLN A 182 36.51 -12.01 -18.08
CA GLN A 182 36.45 -13.06 -19.11
C GLN A 182 37.16 -12.65 -20.39
N LYS A 183 36.99 -11.39 -20.82
CA LYS A 183 37.69 -10.86 -22.00
C LYS A 183 39.21 -10.85 -21.79
N GLU A 184 39.68 -10.34 -20.65
CA GLU A 184 41.13 -10.30 -20.34
C GLU A 184 41.76 -11.69 -20.34
N VAL A 185 41.10 -12.66 -19.71
CA VAL A 185 41.57 -14.05 -19.69
C VAL A 185 41.68 -14.62 -21.11
N LEU A 186 40.68 -14.38 -21.96
CA LEU A 186 40.73 -14.80 -23.37
C LEU A 186 41.86 -14.13 -24.16
N TYR A 187 42.12 -12.84 -23.91
CA TYR A 187 43.25 -12.12 -24.53
C TYR A 187 44.59 -12.74 -24.14
N GLN A 188 44.79 -13.04 -22.85
CA GLN A 188 46.02 -13.68 -22.36
C GLN A 188 46.22 -15.07 -22.97
N PHE A 189 45.16 -15.89 -23.06
CA PHE A 189 45.24 -17.21 -23.70
C PHE A 189 45.61 -17.13 -25.18
N PHE A 190 45.06 -16.15 -25.93
CA PHE A 190 45.32 -16.01 -27.36
C PHE A 190 46.71 -15.44 -27.67
N HIS A 191 47.31 -14.63 -26.79
CA HIS A 191 48.64 -14.06 -26.99
C HIS A 191 49.78 -14.94 -26.45
N ALA A 192 49.47 -15.93 -25.60
CA ALA A 192 50.42 -16.89 -25.07
C ALA A 192 50.57 -18.17 -25.92
N SER A 193 49.75 -18.34 -26.97
CA SER A 193 49.80 -19.45 -27.94
C SER A 193 50.40 -19.01 -29.26
#